data_AF-A0AAJ4JNA6-F1
#
_entry.id   AF-A0AAJ4JNA6-F1
#
_cell.length_a   1.000
_cell.length_b   1.000
_cell.length_c   1.000
_cell.angle_alpha   90.00
_cell.angle_beta   90.00
_cell.angle_gamma   90.00
#
_symmetry.space_group_name_H-M   'P 1'
#
loop_
_entity.id
_entity.type
_entity.pdbx_description
1 polymer ?
#
loop_
_entity_poly.entity_id
_entity_poly.type
_entity_poly.pdbx_seq_one_letter_code
_entity_poly.pdbx_strand_id
1 'polypeptide(L)'
;MEEHPIQGLMTTAMENLKDMVEVNTIIGDPVQSPDGSVIIPVSKVGFGFAAGGSEFNSTSSQSQSDSSSESGEATLPFGGGSGGGVSITPVAFLIVSERGIKMVHLDHHTHIYEKMIDFAPQVVEKVQQIMKESSQQQGSKKQENKKPKEMPTQYDI
;
A
#
# COMPACT_ATOMS: atom_id res chain seq x y z
N MET A 1 10.18 -26.74 -3.68
CA MET A 1 10.75 -25.40 -3.52
C MET A 1 9.87 -24.73 -2.49
N GLU A 2 10.42 -24.39 -1.33
CA GLU A 2 9.65 -23.70 -0.29
C GLU A 2 9.34 -22.31 -0.80
N GLU A 3 8.05 -22.03 -1.03
CA GLU A 3 7.60 -20.75 -1.56
C GLU A 3 7.64 -19.71 -0.45
N HIS A 4 8.51 -18.72 -0.60
CA HIS A 4 8.62 -17.62 0.35
C HIS A 4 7.29 -16.84 0.36
N PRO A 5 6.72 -16.46 1.52
CA PRO A 5 5.41 -15.81 1.63
C PRO A 5 5.23 -14.54 0.77
N ILE A 6 6.34 -13.87 0.45
CA ILE A 6 6.35 -12.70 -0.45
C ILE A 6 5.95 -13.02 -1.89
N GLN A 7 6.14 -14.26 -2.32
CA GLN A 7 5.76 -14.74 -3.64
C GLN A 7 4.24 -14.73 -3.79
N GLY A 8 3.49 -15.13 -2.75
CA GLY A 8 2.02 -15.07 -2.76
C GLY A 8 1.48 -13.64 -2.92
N LEU A 9 2.14 -12.66 -2.28
CA LEU A 9 1.80 -11.24 -2.41
C LEU A 9 2.10 -10.71 -3.82
N MET A 10 3.24 -11.07 -4.40
CA MET A 10 3.60 -10.65 -5.76
C MET A 10 2.72 -11.31 -6.83
N THR A 11 2.40 -12.60 -6.67
CA THR A 11 1.48 -13.30 -7.58
C THR A 11 0.10 -12.63 -7.58
N THR A 12 -0.48 -12.42 -6.39
CA THR A 12 -1.77 -11.73 -6.24
C THR A 12 -1.75 -10.33 -6.86
N ALA A 13 -0.63 -9.61 -6.73
CA ALA A 13 -0.46 -8.30 -7.34
C ALA A 13 -0.45 -8.34 -8.86
N MET A 14 0.32 -9.27 -9.43
CA MET A 14 0.45 -9.43 -10.88
C MET A 14 -0.85 -9.93 -11.51
N GLU A 15 -1.60 -10.78 -10.82
CA GLU A 15 -2.92 -11.23 -11.24
C GLU A 15 -3.92 -10.08 -11.28
N ASN A 16 -3.99 -9.26 -10.21
CA ASN A 16 -4.83 -8.05 -10.21
C ASN A 16 -4.44 -7.05 -11.30
N LEU A 17 -3.14 -6.93 -11.63
CA LEU A 17 -2.71 -6.10 -12.77
C LEU A 17 -3.14 -6.69 -14.11
N LYS A 18 -3.00 -8.01 -14.29
CA LYS A 18 -3.38 -8.70 -15.52
C LYS A 18 -4.87 -8.54 -15.80
N ASP A 19 -5.71 -8.73 -14.79
CA ASP A 19 -7.17 -8.59 -14.90
C ASP A 19 -7.63 -7.16 -15.21
N MET A 20 -6.80 -6.14 -14.92
CA MET A 20 -7.08 -4.74 -15.25
C MET A 20 -6.46 -4.28 -16.59
N VAL A 21 -5.44 -4.99 -17.07
CA VAL A 21 -4.73 -4.70 -18.33
C VAL A 21 -5.38 -5.44 -19.50
N GLU A 22 -6.05 -6.58 -19.24
CA GLU A 22 -6.98 -7.18 -20.18
C GLU A 22 -8.29 -6.37 -20.16
N VAL A 23 -8.89 -6.14 -21.33
CA VAL A 23 -10.17 -5.43 -21.55
C VAL A 23 -10.09 -3.89 -21.66
N ASN A 24 -9.88 -3.40 -22.89
CA ASN A 24 -10.36 -2.10 -23.39
C ASN A 24 -9.89 -0.81 -22.67
N THR A 25 -8.90 -0.88 -21.78
CA THR A 25 -8.63 0.20 -20.81
C THR A 25 -7.99 1.47 -21.44
N ILE A 26 -7.50 1.41 -22.67
CA ILE A 26 -6.90 2.58 -23.35
C ILE A 26 -7.91 3.31 -24.25
N ILE A 27 -8.94 2.59 -24.71
CA ILE A 27 -9.90 3.03 -25.72
C ILE A 27 -11.28 2.59 -25.25
N GLY A 28 -12.08 3.52 -24.70
CA GLY A 28 -13.44 3.18 -24.27
C GLY A 28 -14.36 2.88 -25.44
N ASP A 29 -15.57 2.41 -25.13
CA ASP A 29 -16.51 1.96 -26.16
C ASP A 29 -16.87 3.10 -27.15
N PRO A 30 -16.91 2.81 -28.47
CA PRO A 30 -17.30 3.80 -29.46
C PRO A 30 -18.74 4.27 -29.25
N VAL A 31 -18.93 5.59 -29.27
CA VAL A 31 -20.25 6.22 -29.21
C VAL A 31 -20.60 6.78 -30.59
N GLN A 32 -21.74 6.38 -31.15
CA GLN A 32 -22.24 6.97 -32.39
C GLN A 32 -23.00 8.26 -32.11
N SER A 33 -22.65 9.30 -32.86
CA SER A 33 -23.37 10.56 -32.92
C SER A 33 -24.50 10.47 -33.96
N PRO A 34 -25.60 11.22 -33.80
CA PRO A 34 -26.73 11.23 -34.75
C PRO A 34 -26.35 11.60 -36.19
N ASP A 35 -25.20 12.25 -36.39
CA ASP A 35 -24.64 12.60 -37.70
C ASP A 35 -23.83 11.45 -38.36
N GLY A 36 -23.80 10.28 -37.75
CA GLY A 36 -23.06 9.11 -38.23
C GLY A 36 -21.58 9.09 -37.83
N SER A 37 -21.09 10.11 -37.12
CA SER A 37 -19.72 10.12 -36.61
C SER A 37 -19.54 9.14 -35.44
N VAL A 38 -18.40 8.46 -35.39
CA VAL A 38 -18.01 7.56 -34.30
C VAL A 38 -17.02 8.29 -33.39
N ILE A 39 -17.36 8.41 -32.11
CA ILE A 39 -16.54 9.06 -31.08
C ILE A 39 -15.93 7.99 -30.21
N ILE A 40 -14.60 7.99 -30.11
CA ILE A 40 -13.83 7.00 -29.37
C ILE A 40 -13.08 7.74 -28.25
N PRO A 41 -13.43 7.54 -26.97
CA PRO A 41 -12.70 8.13 -25.86
C PRO A 41 -11.34 7.44 -25.68
N VAL A 42 -10.29 8.24 -25.53
CA VAL A 42 -8.90 7.80 -25.33
C VAL A 42 -8.46 8.20 -23.93
N SER A 43 -8.05 7.21 -23.14
CA SER A 43 -7.60 7.40 -21.76
C SER A 43 -6.20 6.82 -21.56
N LYS A 44 -5.40 7.50 -20.75
CA LYS A 44 -4.13 6.98 -20.22
C LYS A 44 -4.43 6.27 -18.91
N VAL A 45 -3.91 5.05 -18.77
CA VAL A 45 -4.03 4.26 -17.55
C VAL A 45 -2.66 4.13 -16.91
N GLY A 46 -2.59 4.37 -15.61
CA GLY A 46 -1.42 4.16 -14.77
C GLY A 46 -1.72 3.14 -13.70
N PHE A 47 -0.81 2.20 -13.51
CA PHE A 47 -0.89 1.19 -12.45
C PHE A 47 0.30 1.37 -11.50
N GLY A 48 0.03 1.34 -10.20
CA GLY A 48 1.05 1.36 -9.17
C GLY A 48 0.80 0.24 -8.20
N PHE A 49 1.84 -0.51 -7.84
CA PHE A 49 1.79 -1.54 -6.82
C PHE A 49 3.02 -1.45 -5.92
N ALA A 50 2.82 -1.68 -4.63
CA ALA A 50 3.88 -1.76 -3.64
C ALA A 50 3.59 -2.95 -2.71
N ALA A 51 4.62 -3.74 -2.42
CA ALA A 51 4.58 -4.77 -1.40
C ALA A 51 5.83 -4.68 -0.54
N GLY A 52 5.69 -5.10 0.72
CA GLY A 52 6.79 -5.21 1.66
C GLY A 52 6.44 -6.17 2.79
N GLY A 53 7.45 -6.78 3.38
CA GLY A 53 7.28 -7.65 4.52
C GLY A 53 8.59 -7.87 5.26
N SER A 54 8.47 -8.37 6.47
CA SER A 54 9.58 -8.67 7.36
C SER A 54 9.29 -9.96 8.10
N GLU A 55 10.33 -10.76 8.28
CA GLU A 55 10.31 -11.91 9.18
C GLU A 55 10.67 -11.45 10.58
N PHE A 56 9.94 -11.95 11.58
CA PHE A 56 10.17 -11.62 12.99
C PHE A 56 10.79 -12.81 13.69
N ASN A 57 11.91 -12.60 14.40
CA ASN A 57 12.37 -13.59 15.38
C ASN A 57 11.41 -13.58 16.56
N SER A 58 10.69 -14.68 16.77
CA SER A 58 9.88 -14.89 17.96
C SER A 58 10.80 -15.16 19.16
N THR A 59 11.34 -14.11 19.76
CA THR A 59 12.05 -14.20 21.04
C THR A 59 11.04 -14.27 22.17
N SER A 60 10.32 -15.38 22.28
CA SER A 60 9.51 -15.68 23.47
C SER A 60 9.61 -17.16 23.83
N SER A 61 10.27 -17.36 24.98
CA SER A 61 10.32 -18.57 25.80
C SER A 61 10.95 -19.81 25.20
N GLN A 62 12.26 -19.89 25.39
CA GLN A 62 12.91 -21.06 25.97
C GLN A 62 12.01 -21.65 27.09
N SER A 63 11.19 -22.64 26.78
CA SER A 63 10.63 -23.59 27.74
C SER A 63 10.17 -24.85 27.00
N GLN A 64 10.96 -25.91 27.25
CA GLN A 64 10.61 -27.33 27.16
C GLN A 64 10.54 -27.91 25.74
N SER A 65 11.63 -28.54 25.29
CA SER A 65 11.91 -29.97 25.49
C SER A 65 10.89 -30.84 24.77
N ASP A 66 11.23 -31.25 23.54
CA ASP A 66 11.44 -32.67 23.30
C ASP A 66 12.25 -32.89 22.02
N SER A 67 13.24 -33.74 22.17
CA SER A 67 14.13 -34.26 21.16
C SER A 67 13.37 -35.14 20.17
N SER A 68 13.20 -34.68 18.95
CA SER A 68 13.08 -35.52 17.74
C SER A 68 13.30 -34.61 16.53
N SER A 69 14.52 -34.58 16.00
CA SER A 69 14.79 -35.22 14.71
C SER A 69 13.78 -34.81 13.63
N GLU A 70 14.05 -33.70 12.95
CA GLU A 70 14.15 -33.69 11.48
C GLU A 70 14.69 -32.33 11.04
N SER A 71 15.45 -32.35 9.96
CA SER A 71 15.98 -31.21 9.23
C SER A 71 14.85 -30.33 8.67
N GLY A 72 14.24 -29.53 9.53
CA GLY A 72 13.22 -28.55 9.19
C GLY A 72 13.72 -27.16 9.55
N GLU A 73 13.87 -26.32 8.54
CA GLU A 73 14.18 -24.90 8.67
C GLU A 73 13.20 -24.25 9.67
N ALA A 74 13.71 -23.56 10.70
CA ALA A 74 12.86 -22.92 11.69
C ALA A 74 12.10 -21.76 11.02
N THR A 75 10.88 -22.02 10.53
CA THR A 75 10.02 -21.03 9.88
C THR A 75 9.72 -19.88 10.84
N LEU A 76 10.28 -18.70 10.53
CA LEU A 76 10.03 -17.47 11.28
C LEU A 76 8.65 -16.91 10.93
N PRO A 77 7.90 -16.33 11.89
CA PRO A 77 6.65 -15.66 11.59
C PRO A 77 6.89 -14.46 10.65
N PHE A 78 6.26 -14.51 9.48
CA PHE A 78 6.31 -13.44 8.47
C PHE A 78 5.15 -12.47 8.66
N GLY A 79 5.45 -11.17 8.68
CA GLY A 79 4.45 -10.10 8.58
C GLY A 79 4.71 -9.25 7.35
N GLY A 80 3.69 -9.05 6.52
CA GLY A 80 3.81 -8.25 5.31
C GLY A 80 2.52 -7.59 4.90
N GLY A 81 2.62 -6.68 3.95
CA GLY A 81 1.50 -5.94 3.37
C GLY A 81 1.76 -5.61 1.92
N SER A 82 0.68 -5.48 1.16
CA SER A 82 0.70 -5.09 -0.23
C SER A 82 -0.44 -4.13 -0.52
N GLY A 83 -0.25 -3.24 -1.49
CA GLY A 83 -1.27 -2.30 -1.94
C GLY A 83 -1.00 -1.88 -3.38
N GLY A 84 -2.07 -1.61 -4.11
CA GLY A 84 -1.97 -1.09 -5.47
C GLY A 84 -3.05 -0.05 -5.73
N GLY A 85 -2.89 0.68 -6.84
CA GLY A 85 -3.83 1.67 -7.30
C GLY A 85 -3.82 1.77 -8.81
N VAL A 86 -4.97 2.18 -9.35
CA VAL A 86 -5.17 2.47 -10.77
C VAL A 86 -5.49 3.95 -10.91
N SER A 87 -4.86 4.62 -11.86
CA SER A 87 -5.24 5.95 -12.31
C SER A 87 -5.71 5.88 -13.75
N ILE A 88 -6.83 6.52 -14.04
CA ILE A 88 -7.36 6.66 -15.40
C ILE A 88 -7.47 8.14 -15.68
N THR A 89 -6.80 8.60 -16.72
CA THR A 89 -6.78 10.01 -17.12
C THR A 89 -7.31 10.12 -18.56
N PRO A 90 -8.49 10.73 -18.78
CA PRO A 90 -8.97 11.02 -20.13
C PRO A 90 -7.99 11.96 -20.84
N VAL A 91 -7.51 11.57 -22.02
CA VAL A 91 -6.52 12.32 -22.79
C VAL A 91 -7.14 12.99 -24.01
N ALA A 92 -8.00 12.26 -24.73
CA ALA A 92 -8.58 12.76 -25.98
C ALA A 92 -9.89 12.06 -26.36
N PHE A 93 -10.58 12.63 -27.34
CA PHE A 93 -11.61 11.96 -28.12
C PHE A 93 -11.13 11.85 -29.57
N LEU A 94 -11.18 10.64 -30.13
CA LEU A 94 -10.95 10.37 -31.55
C LEU A 94 -12.31 10.32 -32.26
N ILE A 95 -12.53 11.24 -33.18
CA ILE A 95 -13.77 11.37 -33.95
C ILE A 95 -13.49 10.87 -35.35
N VAL A 96 -14.18 9.81 -35.75
CA VAL A 96 -14.14 9.24 -37.10
C VAL A 96 -15.46 9.58 -37.79
N SER A 97 -15.40 10.34 -38.88
CA SER A 97 -16.56 10.76 -39.66
C SER A 97 -16.29 10.55 -41.15
N GLU A 98 -17.32 10.71 -41.99
CA GLU A 98 -17.14 10.71 -43.46
C GLU A 98 -16.17 11.80 -43.95
N ARG A 99 -16.02 12.89 -43.17
CA ARG A 99 -15.11 14.00 -43.47
C ARG A 99 -13.66 13.71 -43.08
N GLY A 100 -13.40 12.58 -42.43
CA GLY A 100 -12.08 12.16 -41.97
C GLY A 100 -11.99 11.98 -40.46
N ILE A 101 -10.75 11.88 -39.98
CA ILE A 101 -10.39 11.57 -38.59
C ILE A 101 -9.91 12.84 -37.89
N LYS A 102 -10.46 13.14 -36.71
CA LYS A 102 -10.08 14.29 -35.88
C LYS A 102 -9.84 13.86 -34.44
N MET A 103 -8.74 14.31 -33.84
CA MET A 103 -8.46 14.10 -32.42
C MET A 103 -8.68 15.41 -31.64
N VAL A 104 -9.45 15.34 -30.55
CA VAL A 104 -9.73 16.46 -29.64
C VAL A 104 -9.09 16.14 -28.30
N HIS A 105 -8.08 16.89 -27.89
CA HIS A 105 -7.37 16.67 -26.62
C HIS A 105 -8.10 17.37 -25.47
N LEU A 106 -8.11 16.74 -24.29
CA LEU A 106 -8.55 17.39 -23.07
C LEU A 106 -7.33 18.01 -22.36
N ASP A 107 -7.28 19.33 -22.28
CA ASP A 107 -6.20 20.06 -21.62
C ASP A 107 -6.40 20.01 -20.10
N HIS A 108 -5.58 19.25 -19.37
CA HIS A 108 -5.79 18.93 -17.94
C HIS A 108 -4.65 19.38 -17.01
N HIS A 109 -3.62 20.06 -17.52
CA HIS A 109 -2.37 20.18 -16.77
C HIS A 109 -2.37 21.25 -15.67
N THR A 110 -3.30 22.19 -15.63
CA THR A 110 -3.28 23.28 -14.62
C THR A 110 -3.90 22.87 -13.28
N HIS A 111 -4.96 22.06 -13.27
CA HIS A 111 -5.80 21.92 -12.06
C HIS A 111 -5.27 20.93 -11.00
N ILE A 112 -4.40 19.99 -11.37
CA ILE A 112 -3.89 18.93 -10.46
C ILE A 112 -2.71 19.38 -9.60
N TYR A 113 -1.81 20.21 -10.13
CA TYR A 113 -0.68 20.73 -9.35
C TYR A 113 -1.15 21.66 -8.24
N GLU A 114 -2.15 22.50 -8.52
CA GLU A 114 -2.78 23.37 -7.52
C GLU A 114 -3.39 22.55 -6.38
N LYS A 115 -4.13 21.47 -6.69
CA LYS A 115 -4.70 20.58 -5.67
C LYS A 115 -3.64 19.89 -4.81
N MET A 116 -2.52 19.44 -5.39
CA MET A 116 -1.44 18.81 -4.60
C MET A 116 -0.83 19.77 -3.58
N ILE A 117 -0.68 21.04 -3.94
CA ILE A 117 -0.19 22.09 -3.03
C ILE A 117 -1.16 22.27 -1.87
N ASP A 118 -2.47 22.23 -2.12
CA ASP A 118 -3.50 22.38 -1.08
C ASP A 118 -3.56 21.18 -0.11
N PHE A 119 -3.26 19.96 -0.59
CA PHE A 119 -3.27 18.75 0.24
C PHE A 119 -1.98 18.52 1.03
N ALA A 120 -0.85 19.10 0.63
CA ALA A 120 0.44 18.88 1.30
C ALA A 120 0.46 19.24 2.80
N PRO A 121 -0.12 20.37 3.25
CA PRO A 121 -0.11 20.75 4.68
C PRO A 121 -0.80 19.71 5.56
N GLN A 122 -1.96 19.19 5.12
CA GLN A 122 -2.77 18.24 5.90
C GLN A 122 -2.06 16.88 6.06
N VAL A 123 -1.32 16.46 5.03
CA VAL A 123 -0.52 15.22 5.09
C VAL A 123 0.64 15.38 6.08
N VAL A 124 1.34 16.52 6.06
CA VAL A 124 2.44 16.80 6.99
C VAL A 124 1.95 16.83 8.43
N GLU A 125 0.84 17.49 8.72
CA GLU A 125 0.25 17.55 10.05
C GLU A 125 -0.13 16.16 10.57
N LYS A 126 -0.75 15.33 9.71
CA LYS A 126 -1.15 13.96 10.07
C LYS A 126 0.06 13.07 10.36
N VAL A 127 1.14 13.19 9.60
CA VAL A 127 2.39 12.46 9.84
C VAL A 127 3.04 12.92 11.14
N GLN A 128 3.10 14.24 11.39
CA GLN A 128 3.65 14.80 12.63
C GLN A 128 2.86 14.35 13.86
N GLN A 129 1.53 14.30 13.75
CA GLN A 129 0.67 13.84 14.83
C GLN A 129 0.93 12.37 15.18
N ILE A 130 0.97 11.49 14.18
CA ILE A 130 1.25 10.05 14.38
C ILE A 130 2.65 9.83 14.98
N MET A 131 3.66 10.57 14.52
CA MET A 131 5.02 10.49 15.08
C MET A 131 5.08 10.97 16.53
N LYS A 132 4.35 12.03 16.86
CA LYS A 132 4.29 12.58 18.22
C LYS A 132 3.55 11.65 19.18
N GLU A 133 2.46 11.04 18.74
CA GLU A 133 1.71 10.03 19.50
C GLU A 133 2.56 8.78 19.75
N SER A 134 3.31 8.33 18.74
CA SER A 134 4.25 7.20 18.86
C SER A 134 5.42 7.51 19.82
N SER A 135 5.92 8.75 19.81
CA SER A 135 6.99 9.20 20.70
C SER A 135 6.51 9.38 22.15
N GLN A 136 5.25 9.80 22.35
CA GLN A 136 4.66 9.92 23.68
C GLN A 136 4.33 8.56 24.31
N GLN A 137 3.93 7.55 23.53
CA GLN A 137 3.71 6.19 24.07
C GLN A 137 5.00 5.52 24.59
N GLN A 138 6.18 5.87 24.08
CA GLN A 138 7.46 5.40 24.63
C GLN A 138 7.89 6.14 25.92
N GLY A 139 7.39 7.35 26.18
CA GLY A 139 7.74 8.16 27.35
C GLY A 139 6.97 7.81 28.63
N SER A 140 5.76 7.24 28.52
CA SER A 140 4.87 7.04 29.67
C SER A 140 5.09 5.74 30.48
N LYS A 141 5.99 4.84 30.06
CA LYS A 141 6.31 3.61 30.84
C LYS A 141 7.51 3.73 31.79
N LYS A 142 8.16 4.90 31.91
CA LYS A 142 9.43 5.04 32.67
C LYS A 142 9.35 5.83 33.99
N GLN A 143 8.16 6.14 34.50
CA GLN A 143 7.98 6.86 35.77
C GLN A 143 6.97 6.17 36.70
N GLU A 144 7.18 4.90 37.05
CA GLU A 144 6.57 4.34 38.27
C GLU A 144 7.42 3.19 38.81
N ASN A 145 8.52 3.51 39.51
CA ASN A 145 9.07 2.71 40.63
C ASN A 145 10.40 3.29 41.12
N LYS A 146 10.33 4.29 42.00
CA LYS A 146 11.37 4.55 43.00
C LYS A 146 10.69 4.91 44.32
N LYS A 147 10.34 3.91 45.13
CA LYS A 147 10.26 4.05 46.59
C LYS A 147 11.50 3.38 47.22
N PRO A 148 12.02 3.90 48.34
CA PRO A 148 13.27 3.43 48.94
C PRO A 148 13.07 2.05 49.58
N LYS A 149 14.10 1.19 49.49
CA LYS A 149 14.18 -0.09 50.22
C LYS A 149 14.41 0.20 51.71
N GLU A 150 13.42 -0.07 52.55
CA GLU A 150 13.66 -0.38 53.97
C GLU A 150 13.95 -1.89 54.07
N MET A 151 15.06 -2.24 54.74
CA MET A 151 15.41 -3.63 55.03
C MET A 151 14.73 -4.06 56.35
N PRO A 152 14.00 -5.17 56.40
CA PRO A 152 13.62 -5.77 57.66
C PRO A 152 14.77 -6.67 58.13
N THR A 153 15.45 -6.31 59.21
CA THR A 153 16.12 -7.31 60.06
C THR A 153 15.16 -7.67 61.18
N GLN A 154 14.57 -8.84 61.05
CA GLN A 154 13.90 -9.53 62.15
C GLN A 154 14.66 -10.85 62.39
N TYR A 155 15.10 -11.09 63.63
CA TYR A 155 14.51 -12.14 64.46
C TYR A 155 14.98 -12.02 65.93
N ASP A 156 14.01 -12.16 66.83
CA ASP A 156 14.11 -12.46 68.28
C ASP A 156 15.04 -13.69 68.50
N ILE A 157 15.75 -13.91 69.62
CA ILE A 157 15.45 -13.84 71.07
C ILE A 157 16.79 -13.62 71.80
#